data_AF-A0A2M7NG21-F1
#
_entry.id   AF-A0A2M7NG21-F1
#
_cell.length_a   1.000
_cell.length_b   1.000
_cell.length_c   1.000
_cell.angle_alpha   90.00
_cell.angle_beta   90.00
_cell.angle_gamma   90.00
#
_symmetry.space_group_name_H-M   'P 1'
#
loop_
_entity.id
_entity.type
_entity.pdbx_description
1 polymer ?
#
loop_
_entity_poly.entity_id
_entity_poly.type
_entity_poly.pdbx_seq_one_letter_code
_entity_poly.pdbx_strand_id
1 'polypeptide(L)'
;MRDFVMTIFEKFLREVAQIPSNTVTPWRNDVFPLTLWLIIAISLVSTLLFYFFFNKMYSSYNSGGSWFRTFLLNGFICGIVAFIIVYAAFPAMFKQVLTLSLWYAVLNLVYAFILFFVFSMIFKWFSPNGRKSPF
;
A
#
# COMPACT_ATOMS: atom_id res chain seq x y z
N MET A 1 -5.84 17.15 -1.51
CA MET A 1 -5.73 15.68 -1.68
C MET A 1 -5.40 14.95 -0.39
N ARG A 2 -4.38 15.40 0.38
CA ARG A 2 -4.06 14.85 1.72
C ARG A 2 -5.29 14.69 2.61
N ASP A 3 -6.06 15.76 2.78
CA ASP A 3 -7.17 15.78 3.75
C ASP A 3 -8.34 14.86 3.33
N PHE A 4 -8.54 14.63 2.03
CA PHE A 4 -9.59 13.74 1.52
C PHE A 4 -9.28 12.27 1.84
N VAL A 5 -8.06 11.81 1.52
CA VAL A 5 -7.65 10.42 1.76
C VAL A 5 -7.58 10.13 3.27
N MET A 6 -7.06 11.08 4.05
CA MET A 6 -7.04 11.03 5.51
C MET A 6 -8.45 10.86 6.10
N THR A 7 -9.43 11.59 5.57
CA THR A 7 -10.82 11.52 6.03
C THR A 7 -11.43 10.14 5.77
N ILE A 8 -11.12 9.50 4.63
CA ILE A 8 -11.60 8.16 4.32
C ILE A 8 -10.99 7.13 5.28
N PHE A 9 -9.66 7.17 5.48
CA PHE A 9 -8.97 6.31 6.44
C PHE A 9 -9.56 6.45 7.84
N GLU A 10 -9.75 7.69 8.30
CA GLU A 10 -10.22 7.94 9.65
C GLU A 10 -11.68 7.52 9.85
N LYS A 11 -12.55 7.75 8.87
CA LYS A 11 -13.95 7.28 8.95
C LYS A 11 -14.03 5.77 9.07
N PHE A 12 -13.37 5.04 8.17
CA PHE A 12 -13.38 3.58 8.19
C PHE A 12 -12.78 3.04 9.49
N LEU A 13 -11.62 3.58 9.91
CA LEU A 13 -11.00 3.13 11.15
C LEU A 13 -11.91 3.35 12.35
N ARG A 14 -12.57 4.51 12.47
CA ARG A 14 -13.51 4.79 13.57
C ARG A 14 -14.73 3.86 13.57
N GLU A 15 -15.19 3.41 12.41
CA GLU A 15 -16.30 2.46 12.28
C GLU A 15 -15.89 1.04 12.73
N VAL A 16 -14.64 0.65 12.51
CA VAL A 16 -14.17 -0.72 12.75
C VAL A 16 -13.38 -0.86 14.06
N ALA A 17 -12.78 0.21 14.56
CA ALA A 17 -12.01 0.25 15.80
C ALA A 17 -11.98 1.67 16.42
N GLN A 18 -12.32 1.80 17.70
CA GLN A 18 -12.24 3.09 18.38
C GLN A 18 -10.77 3.54 18.49
N ILE A 19 -10.46 4.71 17.93
CA ILE A 19 -9.14 5.35 18.08
C ILE A 19 -9.07 5.95 19.49
N PRO A 20 -8.12 5.52 20.35
CA PRO A 20 -7.95 6.11 21.68
C PRO A 20 -7.72 7.62 21.58
N SER A 21 -8.42 8.41 22.40
CA SER A 21 -8.43 9.88 22.31
C SER A 21 -7.03 10.51 22.42
N ASN A 22 -6.16 9.92 23.23
CA ASN A 22 -4.77 10.31 23.42
C ASN A 22 -3.84 9.97 22.23
N THR A 23 -4.32 9.23 21.23
CA THR A 23 -3.51 8.81 20.06
C THR A 23 -3.91 9.50 18.75
N VAL A 24 -5.03 10.23 18.73
CA VAL A 24 -5.60 10.82 17.50
C VAL A 24 -4.61 11.76 16.80
N THR A 25 -3.90 12.60 17.56
CA THR A 25 -2.97 13.58 16.99
C THR A 25 -1.77 12.91 16.31
N PRO A 26 -1.02 11.98 16.95
CA PRO A 26 0.04 11.22 16.28
C PRO A 26 -0.44 10.42 15.05
N TRP A 27 -1.64 9.82 15.11
CA TRP A 27 -2.22 9.12 13.97
C TRP A 27 -2.38 10.05 12.75
N ARG A 28 -2.93 11.25 12.97
CA ARG A 28 -3.20 12.22 11.90
C ARG A 28 -1.93 12.89 11.37
N ASN A 29 -0.97 13.20 12.23
CA ASN A 29 0.18 14.01 11.83
C ASN A 29 1.36 13.17 11.35
N ASP A 30 1.52 11.95 11.89
CA ASP A 30 2.73 11.15 11.65
C ASP A 30 2.40 9.89 10.86
N VAL A 31 1.49 9.06 11.39
CA VAL A 31 1.23 7.72 10.82
C VAL A 31 0.58 7.81 9.44
N PHE A 32 -0.56 8.50 9.33
CA PHE A 32 -1.30 8.53 8.08
C PHE A 32 -0.53 9.21 6.93
N PRO A 33 0.11 10.38 7.11
CA PRO A 33 0.84 11.03 6.02
C PRO A 33 2.05 10.21 5.57
N LEU A 34 2.84 9.67 6.51
CA LEU A 34 4.01 8.86 6.18
C LEU A 34 3.62 7.61 5.39
N THR A 35 2.61 6.88 5.86
CA THR A 35 2.16 5.66 5.20
C THR A 35 1.55 5.96 3.83
N LEU A 36 0.83 7.08 3.67
CA LEU A 36 0.29 7.53 2.39
C LEU A 36 1.39 7.78 1.33
N TRP A 37 2.51 8.37 1.72
CA TRP A 37 3.61 8.58 0.78
C TRP A 37 4.32 7.27 0.45
N LEU A 38 4.54 6.42 1.45
CA LEU A 38 5.23 5.14 1.28
C LEU A 38 4.43 4.16 0.43
N ILE A 39 3.12 4.06 0.60
CA ILE A 39 2.27 3.18 -0.20
C ILE A 39 2.29 3.57 -1.69
N ILE A 40 2.29 4.87 -1.98
CA ILE A 40 2.42 5.39 -3.36
C ILE A 40 3.80 5.06 -3.91
N ALA A 41 4.86 5.35 -3.15
CA ALA A 41 6.24 5.11 -3.57
C ALA A 41 6.51 3.62 -3.83
N ILE A 42 6.14 2.74 -2.89
CA ILE A 42 6.31 1.29 -3.01
C ILE A 42 5.53 0.75 -4.21
N SER A 43 4.27 1.15 -4.36
CA SER A 43 3.44 0.70 -5.48
C SER A 43 4.02 1.15 -6.83
N LEU A 44 4.45 2.41 -6.92
CA LEU A 44 5.06 2.96 -8.13
C LEU A 44 6.36 2.22 -8.48
N VAL A 45 7.27 2.06 -7.52
CA VAL A 45 8.55 1.35 -7.72
C VAL A 45 8.30 -0.11 -8.12
N SER A 46 7.40 -0.81 -7.43
CA SER A 46 7.04 -2.19 -7.76
C SER A 46 6.51 -2.32 -9.20
N THR A 47 5.64 -1.41 -9.62
CA THR A 47 5.12 -1.41 -11.00
C THR A 47 6.22 -1.10 -12.01
N LEU A 48 7.09 -0.12 -11.75
CA LEU A 48 8.22 0.19 -12.63
C LEU A 48 9.18 -1.00 -12.79
N LEU A 49 9.52 -1.66 -11.67
CA LEU A 49 10.35 -2.86 -11.69
C LEU A 49 9.69 -3.98 -12.50
N PHE A 50 8.38 -4.19 -12.34
CA PHE A 50 7.66 -5.20 -13.11
C PHE A 50 7.70 -4.90 -14.62
N TYR A 51 7.25 -3.72 -15.05
CA TYR A 51 7.05 -3.41 -16.47
C TYR A 51 8.33 -3.08 -17.23
N PHE A 52 9.33 -2.46 -16.60
CA PHE A 52 10.52 -1.96 -17.30
C PHE A 52 11.77 -2.80 -17.04
N PHE A 53 11.83 -3.50 -15.91
CA PHE A 53 13.00 -4.28 -15.52
C PHE A 53 12.78 -5.79 -15.70
N PHE A 54 11.83 -6.37 -14.96
CA PHE A 54 11.60 -7.82 -14.98
C PHE A 54 10.98 -8.30 -16.29
N ASN A 55 9.98 -7.59 -16.82
CA ASN A 55 9.39 -7.93 -18.13
C ASN A 55 10.39 -7.88 -19.27
N LYS A 56 11.45 -7.07 -19.16
CA LYS A 56 12.51 -6.97 -20.17
C LYS A 56 13.52 -8.11 -20.04
N MET A 57 13.91 -8.46 -18.82
CA MET A 57 14.95 -9.47 -18.58
C MET A 57 14.45 -10.92 -18.65
N TYR A 58 13.21 -11.17 -18.22
CA TYR A 58 12.68 -12.52 -18.10
C TYR A 58 11.38 -12.67 -18.89
N SER A 59 11.40 -13.52 -19.90
CA SER A 59 10.22 -13.80 -20.73
C SER A 59 9.06 -14.41 -19.93
N SER A 60 9.32 -15.05 -18.78
CA SER A 60 8.29 -15.60 -17.88
C SER A 60 7.57 -14.53 -17.05
N TYR A 61 8.15 -13.35 -16.90
CA TYR A 61 7.57 -12.27 -16.09
C TYR A 61 6.46 -11.50 -16.80
N ASN A 62 6.39 -11.55 -18.13
CA ASN A 62 5.31 -10.95 -18.90
C ASN A 62 3.95 -11.68 -18.75
N SER A 63 3.88 -12.75 -17.94
CA SER A 63 2.68 -13.55 -17.75
C SER A 63 1.73 -12.96 -16.70
N GLY A 64 0.44 -13.26 -16.86
CA GLY A 64 -0.61 -12.98 -15.87
C GLY A 64 -0.26 -13.46 -14.45
N GLY A 65 0.34 -14.64 -14.35
CA GLY A 65 0.73 -15.23 -13.07
C GLY A 65 1.83 -14.45 -12.35
N SER A 66 2.87 -14.01 -13.06
CA SER A 66 3.96 -13.21 -12.49
C SER A 66 3.48 -11.81 -12.07
N TRP A 67 2.58 -11.21 -12.86
CA TRP A 67 1.92 -9.96 -12.48
C TRP A 67 1.11 -10.12 -11.19
N PHE A 68 0.29 -11.17 -11.11
CA PHE A 68 -0.57 -11.40 -9.94
C PHE A 68 0.25 -11.67 -8.67
N ARG A 69 1.37 -12.40 -8.77
CA ARG A 69 2.30 -12.59 -7.65
C ARG A 69 2.93 -11.28 -7.21
N THR A 70 3.33 -10.42 -8.15
CA THR A 70 3.89 -9.10 -7.86
C THR A 70 2.85 -8.18 -7.21
N PHE A 71 1.61 -8.22 -7.70
CA PHE A 71 0.46 -7.52 -7.13
C PHE A 71 0.21 -7.94 -5.67
N LEU A 72 0.16 -9.26 -5.39
CA LEU A 72 -0.02 -9.77 -4.04
C LEU A 72 1.14 -9.37 -3.13
N LEU A 73 2.38 -9.48 -3.62
CA LEU A 73 3.57 -9.08 -2.88
C LEU A 73 3.58 -7.58 -2.55
N ASN A 74 3.20 -6.72 -3.50
CA ASN A 74 3.11 -5.28 -3.30
C ASN A 74 2.15 -4.91 -2.17
N GLY A 75 0.93 -5.47 -2.18
CA GLY A 75 -0.02 -5.21 -1.11
C GLY A 75 0.42 -5.76 0.24
N PHE A 76 1.01 -6.95 0.27
CA PHE A 76 1.53 -7.53 1.51
C PHE A 76 2.67 -6.68 2.11
N ILE A 77 3.61 -6.22 1.28
CA ILE A 77 4.69 -5.30 1.70
C ILE A 77 4.08 -4.01 2.28
N CYS A 78 3.13 -3.39 1.58
CA CYS A 78 2.51 -2.14 2.07
C CYS A 78 1.76 -2.34 3.40
N GLY A 79 1.06 -3.47 3.57
CA GLY A 79 0.42 -3.82 4.83
C GLY A 79 1.41 -3.99 5.98
N ILE A 80 2.51 -4.72 5.76
CA ILE A 80 3.58 -4.90 6.76
C ILE A 80 4.22 -3.56 7.11
N VAL A 81 4.58 -2.74 6.11
CA VAL A 81 5.20 -1.44 6.33
C VAL A 81 4.28 -0.54 7.15
N ALA A 82 2.98 -0.49 6.83
CA ALA A 82 2.00 0.25 7.61
C ALA A 82 1.94 -0.21 9.07
N PHE A 83 1.94 -1.53 9.32
CA PHE A 83 1.96 -2.08 10.67
C PHE A 83 3.23 -1.70 11.44
N ILE A 84 4.40 -1.78 10.80
CA ILE A 84 5.69 -1.40 11.40
C ILE A 84 5.70 0.08 11.78
N ILE A 85 5.16 0.96 10.92
CA ILE A 85 5.06 2.40 11.21
C ILE A 85 4.22 2.64 12.46
N VAL A 86 3.06 1.97 12.59
CA VAL A 86 2.22 2.12 13.79
C VAL A 86 2.93 1.58 15.03
N TYR A 87 3.60 0.43 14.93
CA TYR A 87 4.39 -0.12 16.03
C TYR A 87 5.48 0.86 16.49
N ALA A 88 6.20 1.47 15.55
CA ALA A 88 7.24 2.45 15.83
C ALA A 88 6.69 3.76 16.41
N ALA A 89 5.48 4.18 16.01
CA ALA A 89 4.82 5.37 16.51
C ALA A 89 4.28 5.22 17.94
N PHE A 90 3.93 3.99 18.36
CA PHE A 90 3.30 3.73 19.65
C PHE A 90 3.93 2.58 20.45
N PRO A 91 5.25 2.57 20.72
CA PRO A 91 5.91 1.43 21.34
C PRO A 91 5.37 1.09 22.74
N ALA A 92 5.08 2.11 23.56
CA ALA A 92 4.58 1.93 24.93
C ALA A 92 3.07 1.64 25.01
N MET A 93 2.30 2.03 23.98
CA MET A 93 0.83 1.89 23.94
C MET A 93 0.37 0.85 22.91
N PHE A 94 1.29 0.07 22.34
CA PHE A 94 1.01 -0.79 21.20
C PHE A 94 -0.13 -1.78 21.47
N LYS A 95 -0.21 -2.33 22.69
CA LYS A 95 -1.28 -3.24 23.09
C LYS A 95 -2.67 -2.60 22.98
N GLN A 96 -2.79 -1.30 23.28
CA GLN A 96 -4.05 -0.57 23.21
C GLN A 96 -4.47 -0.27 21.76
N VAL A 97 -3.49 -0.11 20.86
CA VAL A 97 -3.75 0.19 19.44
C VAL A 97 -3.66 -1.04 18.54
N LEU A 98 -3.35 -2.24 19.05
CA LEU A 98 -3.05 -3.43 18.24
C LEU A 98 -4.15 -3.75 17.21
N THR A 99 -5.41 -3.82 17.65
CA THR A 99 -6.54 -4.11 16.76
C THR A 99 -6.69 -3.05 15.68
N LEU A 100 -6.49 -1.79 16.03
CA LEU A 100 -6.50 -0.66 15.09
C LEU A 100 -5.33 -0.76 14.11
N SER A 101 -4.13 -1.12 14.56
CA SER A 101 -2.93 -1.34 13.74
C SER A 101 -3.15 -2.44 12.69
N LEU A 102 -3.81 -3.54 13.08
CA LEU A 102 -4.11 -4.65 12.17
C LEU A 102 -5.09 -4.22 11.07
N TRP A 103 -6.18 -3.53 11.43
CA TRP A 103 -7.11 -3.00 10.44
C TRP A 103 -6.47 -1.96 9.53
N TYR A 104 -5.60 -1.12 10.08
CA TYR A 104 -4.84 -0.16 9.29
C TYR A 104 -3.90 -0.83 8.29
N ALA A 105 -3.25 -1.93 8.68
CA ALA A 105 -2.42 -2.74 7.78
C ALA A 105 -3.26 -3.36 6.64
N VAL A 106 -4.45 -3.89 6.96
CA VAL A 106 -5.38 -4.43 5.95
C VAL A 106 -5.84 -3.35 4.97
N LEU A 107 -6.18 -2.16 5.45
CA LEU A 107 -6.54 -1.04 4.58
C LEU A 107 -5.42 -0.65 3.62
N ASN A 108 -4.18 -0.54 4.13
CA ASN A 108 -3.03 -0.22 3.29
C ASN A 108 -2.72 -1.33 2.28
N LEU A 109 -2.93 -2.60 2.63
CA LEU A 109 -2.83 -3.71 1.70
C LEU A 109 -3.85 -3.55 0.55
N VAL A 110 -5.11 -3.23 0.87
CA VAL A 110 -6.17 -3.03 -0.13
C VAL A 110 -5.89 -1.81 -1.02
N TYR A 111 -5.46 -0.69 -0.44
CA TYR A 111 -5.10 0.50 -1.23
C TYR A 111 -3.90 0.26 -2.13
N ALA A 112 -2.93 -0.55 -1.70
CA ALA A 112 -1.76 -0.89 -2.49
C ALA A 112 -2.13 -1.79 -3.67
N PHE A 113 -3.11 -2.68 -3.51
CA PHE A 113 -3.69 -3.43 -4.63
C PHE A 113 -4.32 -2.49 -5.66
N ILE A 114 -5.16 -1.55 -5.22
CA ILE A 114 -5.79 -0.59 -6.11
C ILE A 114 -4.74 0.26 -6.84
N LEU A 115 -3.75 0.80 -6.12
CA LEU A 115 -2.69 1.62 -6.69
C LEU A 115 -1.83 0.83 -7.70
N PHE A 116 -1.40 -0.38 -7.36
CA PHE A 116 -0.62 -1.20 -8.28
C PHE A 116 -1.41 -1.52 -9.55
N PHE A 117 -2.70 -1.83 -9.42
CA PHE A 117 -3.57 -2.08 -10.57
C PHE A 117 -3.70 -0.84 -11.46
N VAL A 118 -3.95 0.33 -10.88
CA VAL A 118 -4.05 1.60 -11.61
C VAL A 118 -2.73 1.94 -12.30
N PHE A 119 -1.60 1.83 -11.60
CA PHE A 119 -0.29 2.06 -12.20
C PHE A 119 0.01 1.06 -13.31
N SER A 120 -0.37 -0.22 -13.16
CA SER A 120 -0.20 -1.23 -14.19
C SER A 120 -0.91 -0.83 -15.49
N MET A 121 -2.18 -0.42 -15.40
CA MET A 121 -2.96 0.07 -16.55
C MET A 121 -2.31 1.23 -17.29
N ILE A 122 -1.56 2.09 -16.58
CA ILE A 122 -0.83 3.20 -17.17
C ILE A 122 0.47 2.71 -17.81
N PHE A 123 1.30 2.00 -17.04
CA PHE A 123 2.66 1.65 -17.44
C PHE A 123 2.74 0.54 -18.50
N LYS A 124 1.72 -0.31 -18.64
CA LYS A 124 1.66 -1.30 -19.72
C LYS A 124 1.88 -0.67 -21.09
N TRP A 125 1.25 0.48 -21.35
CA TRP A 125 1.31 1.14 -22.67
C TRP A 125 2.71 1.64 -23.02
N PHE A 126 3.56 1.85 -22.02
CA PHE A 126 4.93 2.33 -22.19
C PHE A 126 5.97 1.20 -22.07
N SER A 127 5.55 -0.01 -21.68
CA SER A 127 6.44 -1.15 -21.50
C SER A 127 6.86 -1.76 -22.85
N PRO A 128 8.14 -2.16 -23.02
CA PRO A 128 8.63 -2.83 -24.23
C PRO A 128 7.83 -4.09 -24.61
N ASN A 129 7.31 -4.80 -23.61
CA ASN A 129 6.52 -6.02 -23.79
C ASN A 129 5.02 -5.81 -23.49
N GLY A 130 4.55 -4.57 -23.53
CA GLY A 130 3.19 -4.14 -23.18
C GLY A 130 2.07 -4.95 -23.84
N ARG A 131 2.28 -5.41 -25.09
CA ARG A 131 1.28 -6.22 -25.83
C ARG A 131 1.08 -7.62 -25.24
N LYS A 132 2.09 -8.16 -24.55
CA LYS A 132 2.07 -9.51 -23.96
C LYS A 132 1.83 -9.48 -22.46
N SER A 133 2.10 -8.35 -21.80
CA SER A 133 1.89 -8.19 -20.37
C SER A 133 0.42 -7.92 -20.01
N PRO A 134 -0.07 -8.49 -18.90
CA PRO A 134 -1.37 -8.13 -18.33
C PRO A 134 -1.41 -6.65 -17.93
N PHE A 135 -2.63 -6.10 -17.89
CA PHE A 135 -3.06 -4.75 -17.46
C PHE A 135 -2.07 -3.60 -17.55
#